data_AF-E1LP98-F1
#
_entry.id   AF-E1LP98-F1
#
_cell.length_a   1.000
_cell.length_b   1.000
_cell.length_c   1.000
_cell.angle_alpha   90.00
_cell.angle_beta   90.00
_cell.angle_gamma   90.00
#
_symmetry.space_group_name_H-M   'P 1'
#
loop_
_entity.id
_entity.type
_entity.pdbx_description
1 polymer ?
#
loop_
_entity_poly.entity_id
_entity_poly.type
_entity_poly.pdbx_seq_one_letter_code
_entity_poly.pdbx_strand_id
1 'polypeptide(L)'
;MSSNVPRLTGGILFGLILEARNTRRRVRSTRVRGVVTDKSDGLNEDDMMLSFIENFTGESLLKVKGTSFKKNVSEYKKCVISATSYLIFDDQTFIDSFETSVKQNKKDTLESMSAFISNKFSEQKLEWFASAIIETICNDETIDISERFKISVNNTVSKSELLSITTVEIEPFLLDVMRYIFVNKIDNTLGKETFEEWYSQNGENTPWKFRNSELGKSLPNLEITRYNPSVEELNEQTAGIVEQEHVEESDTENEEEKKFNTEGEESMKQQVLNNPKIITQYANKIYNIEHVENLN
;
A
#
# COMPACT_ATOMS: atom_id res chain seq x y z
N MET A 1 -2.18 25.23 28.38
CA MET A 1 -2.25 24.81 26.96
C MET A 1 -3.10 23.57 26.94
N SER A 2 -4.25 23.58 26.27
CA SER A 2 -4.95 22.32 25.99
C SER A 2 -4.03 21.48 25.11
N SER A 3 -3.75 20.26 25.55
CA SER A 3 -3.11 19.24 24.71
C SER A 3 -3.95 19.08 23.46
N ASN A 4 -3.40 19.41 22.29
CA ASN A 4 -4.09 19.20 21.02
C ASN A 4 -4.04 17.70 20.73
N VAL A 5 -5.13 17.00 21.00
CA VAL A 5 -5.26 15.54 20.86
C VAL A 5 -6.51 15.26 20.02
N PRO A 6 -6.42 14.43 18.97
CA PRO A 6 -5.24 13.67 18.54
C PRO A 6 -4.23 14.47 17.70
N ARG A 7 -3.00 13.95 17.59
CA ARG A 7 -1.95 14.39 16.65
C ARG A 7 -1.58 13.24 15.73
N LEU A 8 -1.74 13.41 14.43
CA LEU A 8 -1.28 12.44 13.45
C LEU A 8 0.25 12.54 13.31
N THR A 9 0.95 11.55 13.86
CA THR A 9 2.39 11.39 13.69
C THR A 9 2.72 9.99 13.21
N GLY A 10 3.97 9.78 12.76
CA GLY A 10 4.40 8.47 12.27
C GLY A 10 4.34 7.35 13.33
N GLY A 11 4.57 7.68 14.61
CA GLY A 11 4.43 6.75 15.74
C GLY A 11 2.98 6.39 16.03
N ILE A 12 2.06 7.36 15.92
CA ILE A 12 0.61 7.12 16.02
C ILE A 12 0.11 6.25 14.87
N LEU A 13 0.48 6.57 13.63
CA LEU A 13 0.17 5.74 12.47
C LEU A 13 0.70 4.31 12.65
N PHE A 14 1.96 4.17 13.07
CA PHE A 14 2.56 2.86 13.33
C PHE A 14 1.85 2.09 14.45
N GLY A 15 1.38 2.79 15.50
CA GLY A 15 0.53 2.22 16.54
C GLY A 15 -0.76 1.62 15.96
N LEU A 16 -1.47 2.36 15.09
CA LEU A 16 -2.68 1.88 14.43
C LEU A 16 -2.40 0.67 13.51
N ILE A 17 -1.29 0.70 12.77
CA ILE A 17 -0.83 -0.44 11.96
C ILE A 17 -0.66 -1.70 12.82
N LEU A 18 -0.05 -1.56 14.01
CA LEU A 18 0.14 -2.68 14.94
C LEU A 18 -1.17 -3.22 15.52
N GLU A 19 -2.20 -2.40 15.64
CA GLU A 19 -3.54 -2.85 16.07
C GLU A 19 -4.31 -3.53 14.94
N ALA A 20 -4.11 -3.09 13.68
CA ALA A 20 -4.72 -3.68 12.49
C ALA A 20 -4.05 -4.97 12.01
N ARG A 21 -2.83 -5.26 12.50
CA ARG A 21 -2.04 -6.42 12.06
C ARG A 21 -2.74 -7.77 12.33
N ASN A 22 -2.32 -8.77 11.56
CA ASN A 22 -2.69 -10.16 11.74
C ASN A 22 -2.36 -10.69 13.14
N THR A 23 -3.22 -11.56 13.65
CA THR A 23 -2.96 -12.23 14.93
C THR A 23 -1.68 -13.04 14.83
N ARG A 24 -0.72 -12.71 15.71
CA ARG A 24 0.57 -13.40 15.78
C ARG A 24 0.38 -14.88 16.05
N ARG A 25 1.04 -15.72 15.26
CA ARG A 25 1.07 -17.18 15.49
C ARG A 25 2.43 -17.53 16.03
N ARG A 26 2.48 -18.30 17.12
CA ARG A 26 3.75 -18.79 17.64
C ARG A 26 4.35 -19.79 16.66
N VAL A 27 5.23 -19.33 15.78
CA VAL A 27 6.02 -20.22 14.93
C VAL A 27 7.13 -20.81 15.78
N ARG A 28 7.19 -22.13 15.88
CA ARG A 28 8.26 -22.82 16.62
C ARG A 28 9.53 -22.78 15.77
N SER A 29 10.64 -22.31 16.33
CA SER A 29 11.95 -22.43 15.68
C SER A 29 12.24 -23.91 15.42
N THR A 30 12.61 -24.24 14.20
CA THR A 30 13.03 -25.60 13.81
C THR A 30 14.55 -25.68 13.83
N ARG A 31 15.10 -26.66 14.55
CA ARG A 31 16.52 -27.03 14.43
C ARG A 31 16.66 -28.00 13.26
N VAL A 32 17.36 -27.58 12.22
CA VAL A 32 17.82 -28.47 11.15
C VAL A 32 19.34 -28.42 11.16
N ARG A 33 19.99 -29.57 11.36
CA ARG A 33 21.47 -29.72 11.36
C ARG A 33 22.21 -28.71 12.28
N GLY A 34 21.70 -28.49 13.49
CA GLY A 34 22.34 -27.60 14.47
C GLY A 34 22.09 -26.10 14.25
N VAL A 35 21.50 -25.70 13.12
CA VAL A 35 21.09 -24.32 12.85
C VAL A 35 19.67 -24.11 13.34
N VAL A 36 19.51 -23.20 14.30
CA VAL A 36 18.20 -22.67 14.68
C VAL A 36 17.80 -21.68 13.60
N THR A 37 16.79 -22.01 12.80
CA THR A 37 16.10 -20.98 12.02
C THR A 37 15.02 -20.41 12.91
N ASP A 38 15.22 -19.17 13.38
CA ASP A 38 14.16 -18.40 14.01
C ASP A 38 13.14 -18.07 12.94
N LYS A 39 12.16 -18.95 12.78
CA LYS A 39 11.00 -18.67 11.95
C LYS A 39 10.20 -17.60 12.69
N SER A 40 10.27 -16.37 12.21
CA SER A 40 9.35 -15.30 12.60
C SER A 40 8.11 -15.38 11.73
N ASP A 41 6.94 -15.06 12.31
CA ASP A 41 5.73 -14.78 11.52
C ASP A 41 5.82 -13.42 10.80
N GLY A 42 6.85 -12.62 11.09
CA GLY A 42 7.03 -11.28 10.54
C GLY A 42 6.06 -10.26 11.13
N LEU A 43 5.36 -10.58 12.22
CA LEU A 43 4.29 -9.76 12.80
C LEU A 43 4.67 -9.16 14.16
N ASN A 44 5.90 -9.40 14.66
CA ASN A 44 6.41 -8.66 15.81
C ASN A 44 6.71 -7.19 15.45
N GLU A 45 6.79 -6.31 16.45
CA GLU A 45 6.94 -4.86 16.23
C GLU A 45 8.15 -4.52 15.36
N ASP A 46 9.29 -5.19 15.58
CA ASP A 46 10.52 -4.95 14.83
C ASP A 46 10.36 -5.32 13.34
N ASP A 47 9.74 -6.48 13.05
CA ASP A 47 9.48 -6.92 11.67
C ASP A 47 8.41 -6.05 10.98
N MET A 48 7.42 -5.57 11.73
CA MET A 48 6.41 -4.63 11.21
C MET A 48 7.05 -3.29 10.86
N MET A 49 7.93 -2.77 11.72
CA MET A 49 8.66 -1.54 11.46
C MET A 49 9.60 -1.69 10.27
N LEU A 50 10.30 -2.83 10.14
CA LEU A 50 11.16 -3.09 9.00
C LEU A 50 10.35 -3.01 7.69
N SER A 51 9.24 -3.74 7.59
CA SER A 51 8.38 -3.68 6.40
C SER A 51 7.78 -2.29 6.15
N PHE A 52 7.52 -1.52 7.22
CA PHE A 52 7.07 -0.13 7.10
C PHE A 52 8.16 0.79 6.52
N ILE A 53 9.41 0.62 6.95
CA ILE A 53 10.56 1.34 6.37
C ILE A 53 10.79 0.91 4.92
N GLU A 54 10.74 -0.38 4.60
CA GLU A 54 10.90 -0.87 3.22
C GLU A 54 9.86 -0.29 2.26
N ASN A 55 8.62 -0.07 2.74
CA ASN A 55 7.58 0.62 1.96
C ASN A 55 7.88 2.11 1.75
N PHE A 56 8.51 2.75 2.72
CA PHE A 56 8.91 4.16 2.63
C PHE A 56 10.14 4.34 1.73
N THR A 57 11.16 3.48 1.86
CA THR A 57 12.41 3.62 1.10
C THR A 57 12.33 3.02 -0.30
N GLY A 58 11.42 2.06 -0.52
CA GLY A 58 11.40 1.23 -1.73
C GLY A 58 12.54 0.22 -1.81
N GLU A 59 13.30 0.04 -0.72
CA GLU A 59 14.45 -0.85 -0.66
C GLU A 59 14.18 -2.03 0.27
N SER A 60 14.66 -3.22 -0.10
CA SER A 60 14.66 -4.36 0.83
C SER A 60 15.82 -4.24 1.81
N LEU A 61 15.49 -4.19 3.09
CA LEU A 61 16.44 -3.95 4.16
C LEU A 61 16.71 -5.24 4.94
N LEU A 62 17.99 -5.49 5.22
CA LEU A 62 18.35 -6.59 6.11
C LEU A 62 18.02 -6.23 7.55
N LYS A 63 17.32 -7.15 8.23
CA LYS A 63 17.02 -6.99 9.65
C LYS A 63 18.30 -6.80 10.46
N VAL A 64 18.46 -5.62 11.05
CA VAL A 64 19.58 -5.31 11.94
C VAL A 64 19.47 -6.18 13.19
N LYS A 65 20.50 -6.99 13.45
CA LYS A 65 20.59 -7.80 14.66
C LYS A 65 21.03 -6.92 15.83
N GLY A 66 20.24 -6.84 16.88
CA GLY A 66 20.62 -6.14 18.11
C GLY A 66 19.43 -5.62 18.91
N THR A 67 19.71 -5.11 20.11
CA THR A 67 18.69 -4.53 21.00
C THR A 67 18.36 -3.08 20.64
N SER A 68 19.26 -2.37 19.96
CA SER A 68 19.08 -0.95 19.61
C SER A 68 17.90 -0.72 18.68
N PHE A 69 17.75 -1.52 17.62
CA PHE A 69 16.63 -1.37 16.69
C PHE A 69 15.29 -1.56 17.41
N LYS A 70 15.15 -2.66 18.16
CA LYS A 70 13.97 -2.95 18.98
C LYS A 70 13.62 -1.82 19.94
N LYS A 71 14.63 -1.23 20.60
CA LYS A 71 14.44 -0.07 21.47
C LYS A 71 13.90 1.12 20.68
N ASN A 72 14.51 1.45 19.54
CA ASN A 72 14.09 2.57 18.70
C ASN A 72 12.67 2.38 18.17
N VAL A 73 12.30 1.17 17.72
CA VAL A 73 10.92 0.86 17.31
C VAL A 73 9.92 1.13 18.44
N SER A 74 10.25 0.67 19.65
CA SER A 74 9.40 0.90 20.82
C SER A 74 9.28 2.38 21.15
N GLU A 75 10.38 3.14 21.13
CA GLU A 75 10.39 4.57 21.43
C GLU A 75 9.68 5.39 20.34
N TYR A 76 9.82 5.02 19.07
CA TYR A 76 9.11 5.66 17.96
C TYR A 76 7.60 5.45 18.06
N LYS A 77 7.15 4.21 18.32
CA LYS A 77 5.72 3.90 18.55
C LYS A 77 5.14 4.74 19.69
N LYS A 78 5.90 4.90 20.78
CA LYS A 78 5.51 5.70 21.96
C LYS A 78 5.68 7.22 21.74
N CYS A 79 6.05 7.64 20.53
CA CYS A 79 6.27 9.06 20.22
C CYS A 79 7.32 9.72 21.14
N VAL A 80 8.37 8.98 21.50
CA VAL A 80 9.49 9.48 22.33
C VAL A 80 10.64 10.01 21.46
N ILE A 81 10.78 9.47 20.26
CA ILE A 81 11.81 9.83 19.29
C ILE A 81 11.19 9.98 17.90
N SER A 82 11.81 10.77 17.03
CA SER A 82 11.31 11.03 15.67
C SER A 82 12.10 10.32 14.60
N ALA A 83 13.43 10.29 14.73
CA ALA A 83 14.30 9.57 13.81
C ALA A 83 15.54 9.06 14.53
N THR A 84 16.17 8.06 13.92
CA THR A 84 17.47 7.51 14.36
C THR A 84 18.23 7.00 13.14
N SER A 85 19.49 6.60 13.32
CA SER A 85 20.25 5.92 12.26
C SER A 85 19.61 4.62 11.72
N TYR A 86 18.60 4.07 12.41
CA TYR A 86 17.84 2.91 11.95
C TYR A 86 16.40 3.24 11.53
N LEU A 87 15.92 4.45 11.82
CA LEU A 87 14.58 4.93 11.50
C LEU A 87 14.74 6.17 10.62
N ILE A 88 15.06 5.93 9.37
CA ILE A 88 15.52 6.92 8.37
C ILE A 88 14.36 7.70 7.72
N PHE A 89 13.30 7.97 8.48
CA PHE A 89 12.13 8.71 8.01
C PHE A 89 12.41 10.21 7.80
N ASP A 90 13.58 10.70 8.22
CA ASP A 90 14.05 12.08 8.09
C ASP A 90 15.07 12.28 6.95
N ASP A 91 15.47 11.20 6.26
CA ASP A 91 16.40 11.28 5.13
C ASP A 91 15.72 11.90 3.90
N GLN A 92 16.22 13.07 3.49
CA GLN A 92 15.62 13.84 2.39
C GLN A 92 15.58 13.08 1.07
N THR A 93 16.58 12.23 0.80
CA THR A 93 16.64 11.46 -0.46
C THR A 93 15.49 10.47 -0.54
N PHE A 94 15.23 9.77 0.56
CA PHE A 94 14.10 8.84 0.64
C PHE A 94 12.76 9.57 0.66
N ILE A 95 12.66 10.73 1.33
CA ILE A 95 11.45 11.56 1.31
C ILE A 95 11.09 11.98 -0.12
N ASP A 96 12.05 12.54 -0.88
CA ASP A 96 11.81 13.05 -2.24
C ASP A 96 11.43 11.92 -3.21
N SER A 97 12.11 10.78 -3.08
CA SER A 97 11.82 9.57 -3.87
C SER A 97 10.42 9.04 -3.56
N PHE A 98 10.09 8.90 -2.27
CA PHE A 98 8.78 8.42 -1.81
C PHE A 98 7.66 9.36 -2.26
N GLU A 99 7.80 10.67 -2.07
CA GLU A 99 6.82 11.66 -2.51
C GLU A 99 6.55 11.56 -4.01
N THR A 100 7.61 11.47 -4.82
CA THR A 100 7.49 11.32 -6.26
C THR A 100 6.73 10.04 -6.62
N SER A 101 7.09 8.92 -5.99
CA SER A 101 6.46 7.62 -6.24
C SER A 101 4.98 7.60 -5.87
N VAL A 102 4.61 8.19 -4.72
CA VAL A 102 3.21 8.30 -4.30
C VAL A 102 2.43 9.25 -5.19
N LYS A 103 2.98 10.42 -5.55
CA LYS A 103 2.29 11.38 -6.45
C LYS A 103 2.00 10.78 -7.81
N GLN A 104 2.96 10.03 -8.36
CA GLN A 104 2.86 9.39 -9.68
C GLN A 104 2.12 8.05 -9.67
N ASN A 105 1.59 7.59 -8.52
CA ASN A 105 0.97 6.27 -8.39
C ASN A 105 1.86 5.16 -8.97
N LYS A 106 3.17 5.19 -8.70
CA LYS A 106 4.07 4.21 -9.32
C LYS A 106 3.65 2.79 -8.95
N LYS A 107 3.53 1.94 -9.98
CA LYS A 107 3.05 0.56 -9.85
C LYS A 107 3.81 -0.24 -8.79
N ASP A 108 5.13 -0.15 -8.77
CA ASP A 108 5.98 -0.84 -7.80
C ASP A 108 5.68 -0.44 -6.34
N THR A 109 5.34 0.83 -6.12
CA THR A 109 5.01 1.39 -4.81
C THR A 109 3.64 0.91 -4.35
N LEU A 110 2.64 0.90 -5.24
CA LEU A 110 1.31 0.36 -4.97
C LEU A 110 1.34 -1.15 -4.74
N GLU A 111 2.11 -1.90 -5.53
CA GLU A 111 2.31 -3.34 -5.37
C GLU A 111 3.01 -3.69 -4.05
N SER A 112 4.05 -2.91 -3.68
CA SER A 112 4.74 -3.07 -2.39
C SER A 112 3.79 -2.85 -1.22
N MET A 113 2.97 -1.79 -1.27
CA MET A 113 1.95 -1.52 -0.25
C MET A 113 0.88 -2.62 -0.22
N SER A 114 0.43 -3.09 -1.38
CA SER A 114 -0.52 -4.20 -1.49
C SER A 114 0.04 -5.48 -0.86
N ALA A 115 1.31 -5.79 -1.09
CA ALA A 115 1.99 -6.93 -0.48
C ALA A 115 2.13 -6.74 1.04
N PHE A 116 2.45 -5.54 1.51
CA PHE A 116 2.50 -5.24 2.94
C PHE A 116 1.15 -5.46 3.62
N ILE A 117 0.07 -4.92 3.05
CA ILE A 117 -1.28 -5.06 3.58
C ILE A 117 -1.70 -6.53 3.58
N SER A 118 -1.59 -7.22 2.44
CA SER A 118 -2.00 -8.62 2.30
C SER A 118 -1.26 -9.56 3.27
N ASN A 119 0.02 -9.31 3.52
CA ASN A 119 0.83 -10.18 4.39
C ASN A 119 0.71 -9.83 5.88
N LYS A 120 0.52 -8.56 6.22
CA LYS A 120 0.65 -8.08 7.61
C LYS A 120 -0.66 -7.73 8.27
N PHE A 121 -1.71 -7.38 7.53
CA PHE A 121 -2.96 -6.87 8.08
C PHE A 121 -4.04 -7.95 8.15
N SER A 122 -4.90 -7.82 9.16
CA SER A 122 -6.13 -8.60 9.22
C SER A 122 -7.18 -7.93 8.35
N GLU A 123 -7.72 -8.66 7.36
CA GLU A 123 -8.79 -8.15 6.49
C GLU A 123 -9.98 -7.62 7.30
N GLN A 124 -10.35 -8.31 8.37
CA GLN A 124 -11.44 -7.94 9.28
C GLN A 124 -11.21 -6.62 10.03
N LYS A 125 -9.98 -6.10 10.03
CA LYS A 125 -9.61 -4.85 10.70
C LYS A 125 -9.34 -3.70 9.74
N LEU A 126 -9.39 -3.92 8.43
CA LEU A 126 -9.08 -2.88 7.46
C LEU A 126 -10.09 -1.73 7.50
N GLU A 127 -11.38 -2.03 7.64
CA GLU A 127 -12.42 -1.01 7.82
C GLU A 127 -12.12 -0.15 9.05
N TRP A 128 -11.94 -0.79 10.21
CA TRP A 128 -11.58 -0.10 11.45
C TRP A 128 -10.31 0.74 11.31
N PHE A 129 -9.28 0.20 10.66
CA PHE A 129 -8.00 0.87 10.48
C PHE A 129 -8.13 2.13 9.62
N ALA A 130 -8.80 2.04 8.47
CA ALA A 130 -9.05 3.19 7.61
C ALA A 130 -9.88 4.26 8.33
N SER A 131 -10.98 3.85 8.98
CA SER A 131 -11.83 4.74 9.77
C SER A 131 -11.07 5.41 10.92
N ALA A 132 -10.19 4.68 11.61
CA ALA A 132 -9.36 5.22 12.69
C ALA A 132 -8.39 6.28 12.17
N ILE A 133 -7.74 6.07 11.02
CA ILE A 133 -6.86 7.09 10.40
C ILE A 133 -7.68 8.32 10.01
N ILE A 134 -8.84 8.14 9.36
CA ILE A 134 -9.71 9.25 8.95
C ILE A 134 -10.14 10.08 10.16
N GLU A 135 -10.61 9.45 11.23
CA GLU A 135 -10.96 10.13 12.46
C GLU A 135 -9.78 10.88 13.07
N THR A 136 -8.59 10.28 13.03
CA THR A 136 -7.36 10.93 13.51
C THR A 136 -7.08 12.21 12.71
N ILE A 137 -7.16 12.14 11.38
CA ILE A 137 -6.95 13.31 10.49
C ILE A 137 -7.98 14.40 10.76
N CYS A 138 -9.26 14.01 10.82
CA CYS A 138 -10.37 14.93 10.99
C CYS A 138 -10.32 15.65 12.34
N ASN A 139 -9.92 14.95 13.40
CA ASN A 139 -9.87 15.49 14.76
C ASN A 139 -8.52 16.16 15.10
N ASP A 140 -7.44 15.98 14.32
CA ASP A 140 -6.18 16.71 14.53
C ASP A 140 -6.33 18.17 14.06
N GLU A 141 -6.47 19.10 15.00
CA GLU A 141 -6.72 20.51 14.73
C GLU A 141 -5.58 21.23 13.99
N THR A 142 -4.40 20.63 13.91
CA THR A 142 -3.26 21.24 13.19
C THR A 142 -3.25 20.94 11.69
N ILE A 143 -4.00 19.93 11.25
CA ILE A 143 -4.13 19.62 9.83
C ILE A 143 -5.13 20.60 9.24
N ASP A 144 -4.69 21.36 8.23
CA ASP A 144 -5.53 22.34 7.55
C ASP A 144 -6.78 21.67 6.95
N ILE A 145 -7.93 22.33 7.06
CA ILE A 145 -9.21 21.79 6.57
C ILE A 145 -9.21 21.53 5.05
N SER A 146 -8.37 22.26 4.30
CA SER A 146 -8.17 22.10 2.87
C SER A 146 -7.08 21.10 2.48
N GLU A 147 -6.33 20.55 3.44
CA GLU A 147 -5.35 19.49 3.16
C GLU A 147 -6.06 18.32 2.49
N ARG A 148 -5.42 17.76 1.45
CA ARG A 148 -6.03 16.76 0.59
C ARG A 148 -5.36 15.41 0.78
N PHE A 149 -6.18 14.37 0.83
CA PHE A 149 -5.76 12.98 0.97
C PHE A 149 -6.31 12.13 -0.17
N LYS A 150 -5.46 11.31 -0.79
CA LYS A 150 -5.89 10.30 -1.76
C LYS A 150 -6.77 9.28 -1.07
N ILE A 151 -7.94 8.98 -1.64
CA ILE A 151 -8.82 7.88 -1.17
C ILE A 151 -8.89 6.75 -2.20
N SER A 152 -8.38 6.98 -3.41
CA SER A 152 -8.09 5.99 -4.44
C SER A 152 -6.99 6.51 -5.36
N VAL A 153 -6.55 5.70 -6.32
CA VAL A 153 -5.57 6.12 -7.35
C VAL A 153 -6.00 7.41 -8.07
N ASN A 154 -7.30 7.54 -8.34
CA ASN A 154 -7.87 8.61 -9.17
C ASN A 154 -8.65 9.66 -8.36
N ASN A 155 -8.82 9.48 -7.06
CA ASN A 155 -9.63 10.36 -6.24
C ASN A 155 -8.88 10.85 -5.01
N THR A 156 -8.98 12.15 -4.76
CA THR A 156 -8.40 12.83 -3.61
C THR A 156 -9.45 13.76 -3.05
N VAL A 157 -9.66 13.74 -1.74
CA VAL A 157 -10.65 14.58 -1.06
C VAL A 157 -9.97 15.45 -0.01
N SER A 158 -10.59 16.58 0.34
CA SER A 158 -10.12 17.42 1.45
C SER A 158 -10.40 16.75 2.80
N LYS A 159 -9.69 17.19 3.85
CA LYS A 159 -9.96 16.79 5.23
C LYS A 159 -11.44 16.98 5.60
N SER A 160 -12.08 18.08 5.19
CA SER A 160 -13.51 18.32 5.45
C SER A 160 -14.45 17.29 4.81
N GLU A 161 -14.02 16.62 3.75
CA GLU A 161 -14.83 15.65 3.00
C GLU A 161 -14.60 14.21 3.48
N LEU A 162 -13.52 13.93 4.21
CA LEU A 162 -13.14 12.57 4.61
C LEU A 162 -14.22 11.83 5.42
N LEU A 163 -14.97 12.51 6.28
CA LEU A 163 -16.07 11.88 7.05
C LEU A 163 -17.32 11.59 6.21
N SER A 164 -17.36 11.99 4.95
CA SER A 164 -18.50 11.76 4.06
C SER A 164 -18.28 10.67 3.01
N ILE A 165 -17.06 10.13 2.95
CA ILE A 165 -16.71 9.09 1.96
C ILE A 165 -17.34 7.75 2.34
N THR A 166 -17.68 6.96 1.32
CA THR A 166 -18.27 5.63 1.50
C THR A 166 -17.31 4.50 1.14
N THR A 167 -16.25 4.80 0.40
CA THR A 167 -15.30 3.82 -0.14
C THR A 167 -13.88 4.36 -0.08
N VAL A 168 -12.92 3.51 0.30
CA VAL A 168 -11.48 3.82 0.30
C VAL A 168 -10.72 2.65 -0.31
N GLU A 169 -9.86 2.95 -1.25
CA GLU A 169 -8.81 2.04 -1.70
C GLU A 169 -7.60 2.19 -0.75
N ILE A 170 -7.33 1.13 0.01
CA ILE A 170 -6.46 1.24 1.19
C ILE A 170 -4.99 1.50 0.87
N GLU A 171 -4.47 0.98 -0.25
CA GLU A 171 -3.09 1.17 -0.69
C GLU A 171 -2.74 2.64 -0.95
N PRO A 172 -3.38 3.35 -1.91
CA PRO A 172 -3.07 4.76 -2.18
C PRO A 172 -3.39 5.64 -0.97
N PHE A 173 -4.42 5.33 -0.19
CA PHE A 173 -4.75 6.09 1.03
C PHE A 173 -3.64 6.00 2.08
N LEU A 174 -3.18 4.79 2.44
CA LEU A 174 -2.13 4.63 3.44
C LEU A 174 -0.81 5.26 2.97
N LEU A 175 -0.46 5.12 1.70
CA LEU A 175 0.72 5.75 1.11
C LEU A 175 0.66 7.28 1.18
N ASP A 176 -0.51 7.88 0.91
CA ASP A 176 -0.65 9.33 0.94
C ASP A 176 -0.68 9.91 2.37
N VAL A 177 -1.20 9.15 3.34
CA VAL A 177 -1.09 9.47 4.77
C VAL A 177 0.37 9.42 5.23
N MET A 178 1.14 8.40 4.79
CA MET A 178 2.58 8.36 5.02
C MET A 178 3.28 9.56 4.37
N ARG A 179 2.92 9.91 3.12
CA ARG A 179 3.48 11.07 2.41
C ARG A 179 3.23 12.34 3.22
N TYR A 180 2.01 12.56 3.67
CA TYR A 180 1.66 13.73 4.49
C TYR A 180 2.58 13.84 5.72
N ILE A 181 2.80 12.74 6.45
CA ILE A 181 3.63 12.75 7.66
C ILE A 181 5.10 13.05 7.34
N PHE A 182 5.68 12.34 6.37
CA PHE A 182 7.13 12.39 6.13
C PHE A 182 7.56 13.61 5.30
N VAL A 183 6.76 14.01 4.30
CA VAL A 183 7.06 15.20 3.48
C VAL A 183 6.96 16.47 4.32
N ASN A 184 5.95 16.58 5.19
CA ASN A 184 5.83 17.70 6.12
C ASN A 184 6.78 17.60 7.32
N LYS A 185 7.58 16.51 7.41
CA LYS A 185 8.54 16.24 8.48
C LYS A 185 7.91 16.41 9.86
N ILE A 186 6.71 15.87 10.04
CA ILE A 186 5.97 15.99 11.30
C ILE A 186 6.79 15.35 12.41
N ASP A 187 7.15 16.16 13.41
CA ASP A 187 7.89 15.70 14.57
C ASP A 187 7.06 14.65 15.33
N ASN A 188 7.56 13.42 15.37
CA ASN A 188 6.88 12.31 16.00
C ASN A 188 6.60 12.54 17.49
N THR A 189 7.44 13.32 18.17
CA THR A 189 7.28 13.60 19.61
C THR A 189 5.98 14.32 19.94
N LEU A 190 5.38 15.01 18.97
CA LEU A 190 4.09 15.68 19.10
C LEU A 190 2.93 14.69 19.32
N GLY A 191 3.10 13.42 18.94
CA GLY A 191 2.12 12.36 19.12
C GLY A 191 2.08 11.79 20.54
N LYS A 192 2.98 12.19 21.45
CA LYS A 192 3.12 11.56 22.76
C LYS A 192 1.85 11.61 23.61
N GLU A 193 1.20 12.76 23.67
CA GLU A 193 -0.06 12.90 24.43
C GLU A 193 -1.18 12.06 23.82
N THR A 194 -1.23 11.96 22.48
CA THR A 194 -2.19 11.08 21.78
C THR A 194 -1.92 9.60 22.11
N PHE A 195 -0.66 9.19 22.13
CA PHE A 195 -0.27 7.83 22.50
C PHE A 195 -0.67 7.51 23.95
N GLU A 196 -0.38 8.42 24.88
CA GLU A 196 -0.71 8.25 26.30
C GLU A 196 -2.23 8.28 26.56
N GLU A 197 -3.01 8.92 25.68
CA GLU A 197 -4.47 8.90 25.68
C GLU A 197 -5.05 7.59 25.13
N TRP A 198 -4.41 7.01 24.11
CA TRP A 198 -4.95 5.83 23.43
C TRP A 198 -4.44 4.50 23.95
N TYR A 199 -3.28 4.49 24.62
CA TYR A 199 -2.65 3.27 25.12
C TYR A 199 -2.45 3.35 26.63
N SER A 200 -2.55 2.22 27.33
CA SER A 200 -2.26 2.12 28.77
C SER A 200 -1.37 0.94 29.08
N GLN A 201 -0.69 0.97 30.23
CA GLN A 201 0.10 -0.14 30.74
C GLN A 201 -0.17 -0.31 32.25
N ASN A 202 -0.10 -1.54 32.74
CA ASN A 202 -0.39 -1.87 34.15
C ASN A 202 0.83 -1.69 35.08
N GLY A 203 1.92 -1.14 34.56
CA GLY A 203 3.19 -0.91 35.25
C GLY A 203 4.33 -0.65 34.26
N GLU A 204 5.45 -0.11 34.74
CA GLU A 204 6.57 0.38 33.91
C GLU A 204 7.16 -0.64 32.94
N ASN A 205 7.11 -1.93 33.30
CA ASN A 205 7.69 -3.03 32.52
C ASN A 205 6.64 -3.91 31.83
N THR A 206 5.39 -3.44 31.74
CA THR A 206 4.31 -4.18 31.09
C THR A 206 4.06 -3.67 29.67
N PRO A 207 3.61 -4.52 28.73
CA PRO A 207 3.29 -4.06 27.39
C PRO A 207 2.16 -3.03 27.41
N TRP A 208 2.33 -1.95 26.65
CA TRP A 208 1.25 -1.01 26.34
C TRP A 208 0.15 -1.73 25.56
N LYS A 209 -1.10 -1.45 25.92
CA LYS A 209 -2.31 -1.97 25.28
C LYS A 209 -3.18 -0.82 24.83
N PHE A 210 -3.71 -0.94 23.62
CA PHE A 210 -4.69 -0.01 23.10
C PHE A 210 -5.96 -0.04 23.97
N ARG A 211 -6.43 1.14 24.37
CA ARG A 211 -7.61 1.34 25.23
C ARG A 211 -8.69 2.22 24.61
N ASN A 212 -8.39 2.95 23.54
CA ASN A 212 -9.37 3.83 22.90
C ASN A 212 -10.39 3.02 22.09
N SER A 213 -11.42 2.53 22.77
CA SER A 213 -12.47 1.71 22.16
C SER A 213 -13.37 2.47 21.21
N GLU A 214 -13.36 3.80 21.22
CA GLU A 214 -14.26 4.62 20.39
C GLU A 214 -13.66 4.99 19.04
N LEU A 215 -12.32 4.93 18.90
CA LEU A 215 -11.64 5.23 17.65
C LEU A 215 -12.03 4.23 16.55
N GLY A 216 -12.31 4.76 15.35
CA GLY A 216 -12.63 3.99 14.15
C GLY A 216 -14.10 3.58 14.03
N LYS A 217 -15.01 4.23 14.77
CA LYS A 217 -16.46 3.96 14.76
C LYS A 217 -17.31 5.01 14.02
N SER A 218 -16.73 6.14 13.64
CA SER A 218 -17.42 7.30 13.07
C SER A 218 -17.87 7.09 11.63
N LEU A 219 -17.23 6.16 10.92
CA LEU A 219 -17.58 5.72 9.57
C LEU A 219 -18.01 4.25 9.58
N PRO A 220 -19.22 3.93 10.07
CA PRO A 220 -19.72 2.56 10.02
C PRO A 220 -20.02 2.19 8.56
N ASN A 221 -19.54 1.02 8.12
CA ASN A 221 -19.70 0.48 6.76
C ASN A 221 -18.86 1.19 5.69
N LEU A 222 -17.68 1.71 6.06
CA LEU A 222 -16.71 2.17 5.06
C LEU A 222 -16.26 0.99 4.20
N GLU A 223 -16.57 1.02 2.91
CA GLU A 223 -16.16 -0.03 1.98
C GLU A 223 -14.65 0.08 1.73
N ILE A 224 -13.92 -1.01 1.99
CA ILE A 224 -12.49 -1.08 1.69
C ILE A 224 -12.28 -1.85 0.40
N THR A 225 -11.75 -1.14 -0.60
CA THR A 225 -11.26 -1.74 -1.84
C THR A 225 -9.74 -1.90 -1.80
N ARG A 226 -9.23 -2.76 -2.68
CA ARG A 226 -7.81 -3.06 -2.82
C ARG A 226 -7.34 -2.62 -4.20
N TYR A 227 -6.11 -2.11 -4.27
CA TYR A 227 -5.43 -1.86 -5.53
C TYR A 227 -5.41 -3.12 -6.41
N ASN A 228 -5.81 -2.97 -7.67
CA ASN A 228 -5.81 -4.04 -8.66
C ASN A 228 -5.01 -3.60 -9.90
N PRO A 229 -3.76 -4.06 -10.06
CA PRO A 229 -2.89 -3.65 -11.16
C PRO A 229 -3.47 -4.01 -12.53
N SER A 230 -4.27 -5.08 -12.64
CA SER A 230 -4.88 -5.48 -13.92
C SER A 230 -5.95 -4.50 -14.40
N VAL A 231 -6.62 -3.79 -13.49
CA VAL A 231 -7.61 -2.76 -13.85
C VAL A 231 -6.90 -1.47 -14.28
N GLU A 232 -5.78 -1.15 -13.63
CA GLU A 232 -4.96 0.02 -13.98
C GLU A 232 -4.35 -0.11 -15.38
N GLU A 233 -3.77 -1.27 -15.68
CA GLU A 233 -3.20 -1.56 -17.01
C GLU A 233 -4.23 -1.46 -18.14
N LEU A 234 -5.49 -1.84 -17.86
CA LEU A 234 -6.60 -1.66 -18.81
C LEU A 234 -6.97 -0.19 -18.96
N ASN A 235 -7.03 0.57 -17.87
CA ASN A 235 -7.34 2.00 -17.90
C ASN A 235 -6.27 2.80 -18.65
N GLU A 236 -4.99 2.51 -18.45
CA GLU A 236 -3.87 3.14 -19.18
C GLU A 236 -3.95 2.83 -20.69
N GLN A 237 -4.23 1.58 -21.05
CA GLN A 237 -4.44 1.19 -22.45
C GLN A 237 -5.64 1.90 -23.08
N THR A 238 -6.73 2.07 -22.32
CA THR A 238 -7.94 2.72 -22.83
C THR A 238 -7.78 4.24 -22.93
N ALA A 239 -7.08 4.88 -21.99
CA ALA A 239 -6.77 6.31 -22.04
C ALA A 239 -5.85 6.67 -23.21
N GLY A 240 -4.87 5.82 -23.53
CA GLY A 240 -3.99 5.99 -24.70
C GLY A 240 -4.72 5.87 -26.05
N ILE A 241 -5.85 5.17 -26.11
CA ILE A 241 -6.71 5.09 -27.31
C ILE A 241 -7.50 6.40 -27.49
N VAL A 242 -8.01 6.99 -26.40
CA VAL A 242 -8.79 8.24 -26.46
C VAL A 242 -7.93 9.44 -26.86
N GLU A 243 -6.64 9.48 -26.50
CA GLU A 243 -5.72 10.54 -26.92
C GLU A 243 -5.34 10.47 -28.41
N GLN A 244 -5.46 9.31 -29.07
CA GLN A 244 -5.17 9.16 -30.50
C GLN A 244 -6.34 9.51 -31.42
N GLU A 245 -7.58 9.57 -30.92
CA GLU A 245 -8.77 9.89 -31.75
C GLU A 245 -9.06 11.39 -31.87
N HIS A 246 -8.28 12.29 -31.24
CA HIS A 246 -8.48 13.73 -31.34
C HIS A 246 -7.40 14.41 -32.20
N VAL A 247 -7.38 14.14 -33.51
CA VAL A 247 -6.65 14.97 -34.51
C VAL A 247 -7.54 15.25 -35.72
N GLU A 248 -7.86 16.55 -35.84
CA GLU A 248 -8.30 17.32 -37.01
C GLU A 248 -9.69 17.03 -37.63
N GLU A 249 -10.68 17.74 -37.09
CA GLU A 249 -11.89 18.14 -37.81
C GLU A 249 -11.48 19.10 -38.94
N SER A 250 -11.32 18.58 -40.16
CA SER A 250 -11.23 19.41 -41.37
C SER A 250 -12.60 19.47 -42.04
N ASP A 251 -13.21 20.65 -41.99
CA ASP A 251 -14.36 21.01 -42.80
C ASP A 251 -14.04 20.81 -44.29
N THR A 252 -14.83 19.99 -44.99
CA THR A 252 -15.33 20.32 -46.34
C THR A 252 -16.47 19.39 -46.75
N GLU A 253 -17.61 20.02 -47.00
CA GLU A 253 -18.79 19.47 -47.65
C GLU A 253 -18.42 18.92 -49.05
N ASN A 254 -18.93 17.73 -49.39
CA ASN A 254 -19.55 17.52 -50.69
C ASN A 254 -20.44 16.27 -50.70
N GLU A 255 -21.68 16.49 -51.10
CA GLU A 255 -22.67 15.51 -51.47
C GLU A 255 -22.18 14.69 -52.68
N GLU A 256 -22.43 13.38 -52.69
CA GLU A 256 -22.93 12.69 -53.89
C GLU A 256 -23.48 11.30 -53.52
N GLU A 257 -24.80 11.17 -53.65
CA GLU A 257 -25.51 9.90 -53.63
C GLU A 257 -25.11 9.03 -54.82
N LYS A 258 -24.71 7.77 -54.60
CA LYS A 258 -25.01 6.68 -55.55
C LYS A 258 -25.31 5.36 -54.83
N LYS A 259 -26.57 4.96 -54.93
CA LYS A 259 -27.06 3.60 -54.68
C LYS A 259 -26.58 2.64 -55.78
N PHE A 260 -26.14 1.45 -55.43
CA PHE A 260 -26.47 0.22 -56.17
C PHE A 260 -26.30 -1.02 -55.27
N ASN A 261 -27.35 -1.84 -55.21
CA ASN A 261 -27.39 -3.17 -54.56
C ASN A 261 -26.45 -4.15 -55.30
N THR A 262 -25.98 -5.22 -54.64
CA THR A 262 -26.48 -6.62 -54.77
C THR A 262 -25.69 -7.57 -53.84
N GLU A 263 -26.40 -8.60 -53.39
CA GLU A 263 -26.15 -9.75 -52.51
C GLU A 263 -24.78 -10.46 -52.53
N GLY A 264 -24.44 -11.11 -51.40
CA GLY A 264 -23.41 -12.16 -51.30
C GLY A 264 -23.11 -12.58 -49.86
N GLU A 265 -23.68 -13.71 -49.43
CA GLU A 265 -23.39 -14.42 -48.17
C GLU A 265 -21.92 -14.87 -48.09
N GLU A 266 -21.28 -14.80 -46.90
CA GLU A 266 -20.60 -15.96 -46.31
C GLU A 266 -20.09 -15.70 -44.88
N SER A 267 -20.27 -16.73 -44.05
CA SER A 267 -20.08 -16.80 -42.60
C SER A 267 -18.59 -16.83 -42.19
N MET A 268 -18.18 -15.91 -41.30
CA MET A 268 -16.87 -15.98 -40.65
C MET A 268 -16.90 -16.94 -39.45
N LYS A 269 -16.23 -18.09 -39.63
CA LYS A 269 -16.07 -19.17 -38.65
C LYS A 269 -15.15 -18.73 -37.50
N GLN A 270 -15.62 -18.90 -36.26
CA GLN A 270 -14.78 -18.92 -35.06
C GLN A 270 -13.80 -20.11 -35.11
N GLN A 271 -12.53 -19.89 -34.81
CA GLN A 271 -11.58 -20.95 -34.46
C GLN A 271 -11.16 -20.82 -33.00
N VAL A 272 -11.53 -21.83 -32.22
CA VAL A 272 -11.06 -22.08 -30.85
C VAL A 272 -9.73 -22.84 -30.96
N LEU A 273 -8.64 -22.26 -30.46
CA LEU A 273 -7.35 -22.94 -30.38
C LEU A 273 -7.12 -23.44 -28.94
N ASN A 274 -7.16 -24.76 -28.77
CA ASN A 274 -6.99 -25.43 -27.50
C ASN A 274 -5.50 -25.69 -27.21
N ASN A 275 -4.91 -24.91 -26.30
CA ASN A 275 -3.69 -25.18 -25.53
C ASN A 275 -2.38 -25.55 -26.28
N PRO A 276 -1.52 -24.58 -26.67
CA PRO A 276 -0.11 -24.87 -26.91
C PRO A 276 0.70 -24.73 -25.62
N LYS A 277 1.34 -25.83 -25.20
CA LYS A 277 2.30 -25.87 -24.10
C LYS A 277 3.59 -25.18 -24.55
N ILE A 278 3.79 -23.93 -24.14
CA ILE A 278 5.01 -23.17 -24.48
C ILE A 278 6.14 -23.61 -23.55
N ILE A 279 7.21 -24.18 -24.11
CA ILE A 279 8.46 -24.48 -23.39
C ILE A 279 9.55 -23.59 -23.98
N THR A 280 10.00 -22.61 -23.22
CA THR A 280 11.16 -21.78 -23.54
C THR A 280 12.42 -22.42 -22.97
N GLN A 281 13.37 -22.76 -23.84
CA GLN A 281 14.72 -23.21 -23.46
C GLN A 281 15.76 -22.26 -24.05
N TYR A 282 16.79 -21.93 -23.26
CA TYR A 282 17.94 -21.14 -23.70
C TYR A 282 19.18 -22.02 -23.72
N ALA A 283 19.70 -22.31 -24.92
CA ALA A 283 20.97 -23.00 -25.13
C ALA A 283 21.65 -22.47 -26.41
N ASN A 284 22.98 -22.43 -26.42
CA ASN A 284 23.75 -21.90 -27.57
C ASN A 284 23.69 -22.78 -28.83
N LYS A 285 23.20 -24.02 -28.74
CA LYS A 285 22.78 -24.88 -29.86
C LYS A 285 21.64 -25.80 -29.40
N ILE A 286 20.53 -25.82 -30.13
CA ILE A 286 19.39 -26.71 -29.90
C ILE A 286 19.36 -27.73 -31.04
N TYR A 287 19.35 -29.03 -30.73
CA TYR A 287 19.12 -30.10 -31.68
C TYR A 287 17.75 -30.72 -31.39
N ASN A 288 16.80 -30.52 -32.29
CA ASN A 288 15.50 -31.21 -32.22
C ASN A 288 15.66 -32.57 -32.90
N ILE A 289 15.63 -33.64 -32.11
CA ILE A 289 15.56 -35.01 -32.63
C ILE A 289 14.10 -35.42 -32.59
N GLU A 290 13.46 -35.50 -33.76
CA GLU A 290 12.02 -35.77 -33.86
C GLU A 290 11.70 -37.28 -33.79
N HIS A 291 12.69 -38.15 -33.94
CA HIS A 291 12.50 -39.60 -33.88
C HIS A 291 13.78 -40.34 -33.46
N VAL A 292 13.67 -41.29 -32.53
CA VAL A 292 14.75 -42.20 -32.12
C VAL A 292 14.24 -43.63 -32.35
N GLU A 293 14.85 -44.37 -33.28
CA GLU A 293 14.59 -45.80 -33.41
C GLU A 293 15.51 -46.61 -32.50
N ASN A 294 14.88 -47.52 -31.75
CA ASN A 294 15.39 -48.50 -30.79
C ASN A 294 16.92 -48.72 -30.71
N LEU A 295 17.43 -48.50 -29.50
CA LEU A 295 18.72 -49.01 -29.04
C LEU A 295 18.60 -50.52 -28.77
N ASN A 296 19.47 -51.33 -29.38
CA ASN A 296 19.75 -52.71 -28.97
C ASN A 296 20.83 -52.72 -27.87
#